data_AF-A0A444W3F7-F1
#
_entry.id   AF-A0A444W3F7-F1
#
_cell.length_a   1.000
_cell.length_b   1.000
_cell.length_c   1.000
_cell.angle_alpha   90.00
_cell.angle_beta   90.00
_cell.angle_gamma   90.00
#
_symmetry.space_group_name_H-M   'P 1'
#
loop_
_entity.id
_entity.type
_entity.pdbx_description
1 polymer ?
#
loop_
_entity_poly.entity_id
_entity_poly.type
_entity_poly.pdbx_seq_one_letter_code
_entity_poly.pdbx_strand_id
1 'polypeptide(L)'
;MKGPLFYSKILLFGEYGIIRDSKGLSIPYNFYNGALKKSEEPTEEAIASNRSLRSFASYLEVLHTQQPELVTFDLETLQNDVETGMYFDSSIPQGYGVGSSGALVAAIYDKYATNKITVLENLTREKLLHLKNIFSQMESFFHGKSSGLDPLNSYLSIPILINSKDNIEATGIPTQSFDGKGAVFLLDSGIVGETAPMVSIFMENLKDKGFRAMLKNQFVKYTDACVENFLHGDMKSLFTNTKKLSKVVLNHFKPMIPEQFHGIWQHGIDSNDYYLKLCGSGGGGYILGFTEDLERAKAALKDYKLEVVYQF
;
A
#
# COMPACT_ATOMS: atom_id res chain seq x y z
N MET A 1 10.51 24.82 -9.88
CA MET A 1 10.69 24.47 -8.45
C MET A 1 10.41 22.98 -8.27
N LYS A 2 11.20 22.26 -7.48
CA LYS A 2 10.88 20.87 -7.10
C LYS A 2 9.87 20.96 -5.94
N GLY A 3 8.62 20.52 -6.17
CA GLY A 3 7.60 20.43 -5.14
C GLY A 3 7.90 19.32 -4.10
N PRO A 4 7.03 19.13 -3.09
CA PRO A 4 7.19 18.05 -2.13
C PRO A 4 7.21 16.67 -2.80
N LEU A 5 7.96 15.74 -2.20
CA LEU A 5 8.00 14.34 -2.61
C LEU A 5 6.92 13.56 -1.85
N PHE A 6 6.17 12.74 -2.57
CA PHE A 6 5.16 11.84 -2.01
C PHE A 6 5.66 10.42 -2.16
N TYR A 7 5.92 9.76 -1.03
CA TYR A 7 6.54 8.44 -1.02
C TYR A 7 5.51 7.34 -1.25
N SER A 8 5.99 6.23 -1.78
CA SER A 8 5.22 4.99 -1.81
C SER A 8 4.98 4.47 -0.38
N LYS A 9 4.14 3.46 -0.25
CA LYS A 9 3.89 2.79 1.02
C LYS A 9 3.92 1.28 0.86
N ILE A 10 4.05 0.58 1.97
CA ILE A 10 3.88 -0.86 2.06
C ILE A 10 2.87 -1.16 3.16
N LEU A 11 1.84 -1.94 2.80
CA LEU A 11 0.99 -2.58 3.80
C LEU A 11 1.72 -3.84 4.28
N LEU A 12 2.38 -3.76 5.44
CA LEU A 12 3.12 -4.90 6.00
C LEU A 12 2.15 -6.06 6.29
N PHE A 13 1.00 -5.72 6.87
CA PHE A 13 -0.06 -6.64 7.25
C PHE A 13 -1.41 -5.96 7.08
N GLY A 14 -2.45 -6.74 6.75
CA GLY A 14 -3.85 -6.30 6.88
C GLY A 14 -4.70 -6.43 5.63
N GLU A 15 -4.14 -6.77 4.47
CA GLU A 15 -4.73 -6.76 3.12
C GLU A 15 -6.26 -6.98 3.09
N TYR A 16 -6.70 -8.23 2.90
CA TYR A 16 -8.10 -8.60 2.92
C TYR A 16 -8.67 -8.67 4.35
N GLY A 17 -7.81 -8.64 5.37
CA GLY A 17 -8.18 -8.71 6.77
C GLY A 17 -8.93 -7.47 7.26
N ILE A 18 -8.55 -6.28 6.77
CA ILE A 18 -9.18 -4.99 7.16
C ILE A 18 -10.67 -4.97 6.80
N ILE A 19 -11.09 -5.68 5.75
CA ILE A 19 -12.51 -5.84 5.37
C ILE A 19 -13.31 -6.58 6.46
N ARG A 20 -12.63 -7.32 7.35
CA ARG A 20 -13.21 -8.13 8.42
C ARG A 20 -12.73 -7.71 9.82
N ASP A 21 -12.48 -6.43 10.01
CA ASP A 21 -12.05 -5.83 11.29
C ASP A 21 -10.74 -6.44 11.85
N SER A 22 -9.86 -6.93 10.97
CA SER A 22 -8.48 -7.29 11.33
C SER A 22 -7.63 -6.03 11.47
N LYS A 23 -6.55 -6.16 12.26
CA LYS A 23 -5.50 -5.15 12.31
C LYS A 23 -4.74 -5.07 10.98
N GLY A 24 -4.20 -3.90 10.71
CA GLY A 24 -3.27 -3.67 9.62
C GLY A 24 -2.18 -2.69 10.02
N LEU A 25 -1.03 -2.78 9.37
CA LEU A 25 0.10 -1.88 9.59
C LEU A 25 0.64 -1.43 8.24
N SER A 26 0.48 -0.15 7.95
CA SER A 26 1.04 0.49 6.75
C SER A 26 2.25 1.32 7.13
N ILE A 27 3.35 1.17 6.40
CA ILE A 27 4.58 1.95 6.59
C ILE A 27 4.92 2.73 5.31
N PRO A 28 5.56 3.90 5.43
CA PRO A 28 6.17 4.57 4.28
C PRO A 28 7.28 3.71 3.67
N TYR A 29 7.42 3.76 2.35
CA TYR A 29 8.53 3.17 1.62
C TYR A 29 9.19 4.23 0.74
N ASN A 30 10.32 4.74 1.21
CA ASN A 30 10.92 5.95 0.67
C ASN A 30 11.71 5.71 -0.63
N PHE A 31 11.93 4.45 -1.01
CA PHE A 31 12.68 4.09 -2.22
C PHE A 31 11.99 4.62 -3.49
N TYR A 32 10.66 4.54 -3.53
CA TYR A 32 9.87 5.15 -4.60
C TYR A 32 9.13 6.39 -4.11
N ASN A 33 9.04 7.37 -5.01
CA ASN A 33 8.36 8.62 -4.75
C ASN A 33 7.84 9.22 -6.05
N GLY A 34 6.93 10.19 -5.92
CA GLY A 34 6.54 11.04 -7.03
C GLY A 34 6.39 12.50 -6.63
N ALA A 35 6.39 13.36 -7.64
CA ALA A 35 6.22 14.80 -7.50
C ALA A 35 5.53 15.41 -8.71
N LEU A 36 4.77 16.47 -8.49
CA LEU A 36 4.21 17.29 -9.56
C LEU A 36 5.31 18.14 -10.19
N LYS A 37 5.47 18.04 -11.52
CA LYS A 37 6.50 18.74 -12.31
C LYS A 37 5.90 19.35 -13.57
N LYS A 38 6.67 20.25 -14.18
CA LYS A 38 6.46 20.78 -15.54
C LYS A 38 7.78 20.60 -16.31
N SER A 39 7.70 20.31 -17.60
CA SER A 39 8.85 20.21 -18.50
C SER A 39 8.54 20.97 -19.78
N GLU A 40 9.53 21.68 -20.33
CA GLU A 40 9.43 22.28 -21.66
C GLU A 40 9.48 21.20 -22.77
N GLU A 41 10.16 20.09 -22.48
CA GLU A 41 10.25 18.92 -23.35
C GLU A 41 9.67 17.71 -22.59
N PRO A 42 8.35 17.47 -22.66
CA PRO A 42 7.72 16.36 -21.96
C PRO A 42 7.99 15.02 -22.67
N THR A 43 8.30 13.98 -21.90
CA THR A 43 8.40 12.60 -22.42
C THR A 43 6.99 12.03 -22.71
N GLU A 44 6.91 10.87 -23.36
CA GLU A 44 5.63 10.19 -23.59
C GLU A 44 4.92 9.83 -22.28
N GLU A 45 5.67 9.41 -21.25
CA GLU A 45 5.14 9.13 -19.91
C GLU A 45 4.60 10.40 -19.26
N ALA A 46 5.29 11.53 -19.41
CA ALA A 46 4.82 12.82 -18.90
C ALA A 46 3.51 13.26 -19.57
N ILE A 47 3.40 13.07 -20.89
CA ILE A 47 2.16 13.35 -21.65
C ILE A 47 1.03 12.42 -21.20
N ALA A 48 1.30 11.14 -21.02
CA ALA A 48 0.31 10.18 -20.51
C ALA A 48 -0.17 10.53 -19.08
N SER A 49 0.77 10.90 -18.20
CA SER A 49 0.50 11.36 -16.85
C SER A 49 -0.33 12.65 -16.84
N ASN A 50 0.00 13.63 -17.69
CA ASN A 50 -0.81 14.85 -17.87
C ASN A 50 -2.24 14.55 -18.34
N ARG A 51 -2.44 13.61 -19.27
CA ARG A 51 -3.79 13.19 -19.70
C ARG A 51 -4.59 12.60 -18.54
N SER A 52 -3.98 11.73 -17.74
CA SER A 52 -4.62 11.17 -16.54
C SER A 52 -4.97 12.26 -15.52
N LEU A 53 -4.06 13.21 -15.29
CA LEU A 53 -4.30 14.37 -14.42
C LEU A 53 -5.46 15.24 -14.89
N ARG A 54 -5.64 15.43 -16.21
CA ARG A 54 -6.78 16.19 -16.76
C ARG A 54 -8.10 15.52 -16.40
N SER A 55 -8.21 14.20 -16.60
CA SER A 55 -9.41 13.45 -16.20
C SER A 55 -9.63 13.48 -14.69
N PHE A 56 -8.56 13.41 -13.90
CA PHE A 56 -8.65 13.48 -12.44
C PHE A 56 -9.08 14.87 -11.96
N ALA A 57 -8.58 15.96 -12.57
CA ALA A 57 -8.98 17.32 -12.25
C ALA A 57 -10.49 17.55 -12.51
N SER A 58 -11.01 17.07 -13.65
CA SER A 58 -12.45 17.11 -13.93
C SER A 58 -13.27 16.31 -12.91
N TYR A 59 -12.75 15.15 -12.45
CA TYR A 59 -13.40 14.40 -11.38
C TYR A 59 -13.44 15.18 -10.06
N LEU A 60 -12.35 15.87 -9.70
CA LEU A 60 -12.27 16.66 -8.46
C LEU A 60 -13.19 17.88 -8.49
N GLU A 61 -13.41 18.51 -9.65
CA GLU A 61 -14.40 19.58 -9.82
C GLU A 61 -15.83 19.09 -9.51
N VAL A 62 -16.18 17.90 -9.99
CA VAL A 62 -17.46 17.25 -9.65
C VAL A 62 -17.54 16.94 -8.15
N LEU A 63 -16.49 16.35 -7.57
CA LEU A 63 -16.43 16.02 -6.14
C LEU A 63 -16.58 17.29 -5.28
N HIS A 64 -15.85 18.36 -5.60
CA HIS A 64 -15.95 19.66 -4.95
C HIS A 64 -17.39 20.18 -4.95
N THR A 65 -18.07 20.08 -6.10
CA THR A 65 -19.43 20.60 -6.27
C THR A 65 -20.47 19.77 -5.52
N GLN A 66 -20.30 18.44 -5.50
CA GLN A 66 -21.24 17.52 -4.87
C GLN A 66 -21.04 17.40 -3.36
N GLN A 67 -19.81 17.57 -2.86
CA GLN A 67 -19.45 17.40 -1.46
C GLN A 67 -18.58 18.57 -0.94
N PRO A 68 -19.05 19.83 -1.02
CA PRO A 68 -18.26 21.01 -0.64
C PRO A 68 -17.88 21.04 0.85
N GLU A 69 -18.69 20.41 1.72
CA GLU A 69 -18.40 20.28 3.15
C GLU A 69 -17.31 19.24 3.46
N LEU A 70 -17.00 18.35 2.50
CA LEU A 70 -15.96 17.33 2.69
C LEU A 70 -14.58 17.90 2.38
N VAL A 71 -14.42 18.51 1.20
CA VAL A 71 -13.16 19.07 0.73
C VAL A 71 -13.41 20.08 -0.37
N THR A 72 -12.63 21.14 -0.38
CA THR A 72 -12.62 22.17 -1.41
C THR A 72 -11.22 22.31 -2.00
N PHE A 73 -11.12 22.83 -3.22
CA PHE A 73 -9.89 22.90 -3.99
C PHE A 73 -9.77 24.26 -4.68
N ASP A 74 -8.54 24.74 -4.86
CA ASP A 74 -8.19 25.78 -5.83
C ASP A 74 -8.21 25.18 -7.24
N LEU A 75 -9.41 25.11 -7.81
CA LEU A 75 -9.66 24.50 -9.13
C LEU A 75 -9.05 25.33 -10.26
N GLU A 76 -9.01 26.65 -10.15
CA GLU A 76 -8.44 27.55 -11.16
C GLU A 76 -6.95 27.26 -11.34
N THR A 77 -6.19 27.23 -10.23
CA THR A 77 -4.75 26.93 -10.30
C THR A 77 -4.51 25.48 -10.75
N LEU A 78 -5.33 24.52 -10.30
CA LEU A 78 -5.21 23.11 -10.72
C LEU A 78 -5.41 22.96 -12.24
N GLN A 79 -6.48 23.53 -12.78
CA GLN A 79 -6.80 23.45 -14.21
C GLN A 79 -5.71 24.12 -15.04
N ASN A 80 -5.29 25.34 -14.67
CA ASN A 80 -4.21 26.05 -15.36
C ASN A 80 -2.89 25.28 -15.32
N ASP A 81 -2.53 24.68 -14.18
CA ASP A 81 -1.31 23.88 -14.09
C ASP A 81 -1.36 22.64 -14.99
N VAL A 82 -2.50 21.95 -15.06
CA VAL A 82 -2.70 20.81 -15.97
C VAL A 82 -2.68 21.22 -17.43
N GLU A 83 -3.30 22.35 -17.78
CA GLU A 83 -3.31 22.88 -19.15
C GLU A 83 -1.92 23.31 -19.62
N THR A 84 -1.12 23.87 -18.71
CA THR A 84 0.27 24.27 -18.97
C THR A 84 1.28 23.12 -18.82
N GLY A 85 0.81 21.87 -18.89
CA GLY A 85 1.68 20.69 -19.01
C GLY A 85 2.20 20.12 -17.70
N MET A 86 1.55 20.39 -16.56
CA MET A 86 1.89 19.69 -15.31
C MET A 86 1.63 18.18 -15.44
N TYR A 87 2.59 17.39 -14.98
CA TYR A 87 2.49 15.94 -14.89
C TYR A 87 2.98 15.45 -13.53
N PHE A 88 2.56 14.24 -13.15
CA PHE A 88 3.09 13.57 -11.98
C PHE A 88 4.26 12.69 -12.42
N ASP A 89 5.47 13.09 -12.03
CA ASP A 89 6.70 12.33 -12.24
C ASP A 89 6.85 11.34 -11.09
N SER A 90 6.82 10.04 -11.37
CA SER A 90 6.73 9.00 -10.34
C SER A 90 7.64 7.83 -10.67
N SER A 91 8.50 7.46 -9.72
CA SER A 91 9.24 6.20 -9.76
C SER A 91 8.44 5.02 -9.19
N ILE A 92 7.25 5.26 -8.63
CA ILE A 92 6.40 4.24 -8.01
C ILE A 92 5.80 3.33 -9.09
N PRO A 93 6.10 2.02 -9.10
CA PRO A 93 5.57 1.11 -10.11
C PRO A 93 4.05 0.94 -9.98
N GLN A 94 3.34 1.06 -11.10
CA GLN A 94 1.89 0.88 -11.17
C GLN A 94 1.52 -0.60 -11.17
N GLY A 95 0.49 -0.97 -10.40
CA GLY A 95 0.05 -2.38 -10.27
C GLY A 95 0.96 -3.25 -9.39
N TYR A 96 1.90 -2.65 -8.65
CA TYR A 96 2.85 -3.37 -7.79
C TYR A 96 2.48 -3.39 -6.30
N GLY A 97 1.30 -2.85 -5.94
CA GLY A 97 0.81 -2.84 -4.56
C GLY A 97 1.48 -1.83 -3.63
N VAL A 98 2.30 -0.91 -4.16
CA VAL A 98 3.06 0.09 -3.39
C VAL A 98 2.46 1.51 -3.40
N GLY A 99 1.22 1.67 -3.90
CA GLY A 99 0.45 2.91 -3.70
C GLY A 99 0.73 4.07 -4.67
N SER A 100 0.93 3.80 -5.97
CA SER A 100 1.15 4.87 -6.97
C SER A 100 -0.01 5.87 -7.07
N SER A 101 -1.26 5.41 -7.09
CA SER A 101 -2.44 6.30 -7.07
C SER A 101 -2.49 7.12 -5.79
N GLY A 102 -2.14 6.50 -4.66
CA GLY A 102 -2.07 7.14 -3.35
C GLY A 102 -1.16 8.36 -3.35
N ALA A 103 0.05 8.23 -3.88
CA ALA A 103 1.00 9.33 -3.95
C ALA A 103 0.53 10.48 -4.84
N LEU A 104 -0.12 10.19 -5.95
CA LEU A 104 -0.70 11.23 -6.82
C LEU A 104 -1.86 11.97 -6.13
N VAL A 105 -2.76 11.23 -5.48
CA VAL A 105 -3.89 11.81 -4.72
C VAL A 105 -3.36 12.68 -3.58
N ALA A 106 -2.36 12.21 -2.84
CA ALA A 106 -1.70 12.98 -1.79
C ALA A 106 -1.07 14.27 -2.33
N ALA A 107 -0.41 14.21 -3.49
CA ALA A 107 0.20 15.37 -4.12
C ALA A 107 -0.81 16.44 -4.54
N ILE A 108 -1.96 16.02 -5.07
CA ILE A 108 -3.03 16.94 -5.46
C ILE A 108 -3.71 17.56 -4.23
N TYR A 109 -4.00 16.75 -3.21
CA TYR A 109 -4.55 17.25 -1.95
C TYR A 109 -3.60 18.27 -1.31
N ASP A 110 -2.32 17.94 -1.20
CA ASP A 110 -1.34 18.85 -0.63
C ASP A 110 -1.25 20.15 -1.43
N LYS A 111 -1.20 20.10 -2.76
CA LYS A 111 -0.98 21.32 -3.54
C LYS A 111 -2.23 22.20 -3.65
N TYR A 112 -3.43 21.62 -3.74
CA TYR A 112 -4.63 22.34 -4.16
C TYR A 112 -5.79 22.33 -3.17
N ALA A 113 -5.78 21.50 -2.12
CA ALA A 113 -6.88 21.52 -1.16
C ALA A 113 -6.84 22.79 -0.31
N THR A 114 -8.00 23.43 -0.15
CA THR A 114 -8.18 24.62 0.68
C THR A 114 -8.56 24.23 2.11
N ASN A 115 -8.10 24.99 3.11
CA ASN A 115 -8.30 24.69 4.54
C ASN A 115 -7.91 23.25 4.92
N LYS A 116 -6.87 22.71 4.26
CA LYS A 116 -6.41 21.33 4.44
C LYS A 116 -5.87 21.08 5.85
N ILE A 117 -6.05 19.86 6.35
CA ILE A 117 -5.35 19.39 7.55
C ILE A 117 -3.89 19.16 7.15
N THR A 118 -2.98 19.94 7.73
CA THR A 118 -1.56 19.85 7.40
C THR A 118 -0.84 18.78 8.20
N VAL A 119 0.26 18.25 7.67
CA VAL A 119 1.14 17.30 8.38
C VAL A 119 1.82 17.89 9.63
N LEU A 120 1.78 19.22 9.78
CA LEU A 120 2.40 19.95 10.90
C LEU A 120 1.47 20.10 12.11
N GLU A 121 0.18 19.84 11.94
CA GLU A 121 -0.79 19.92 13.02
C GLU A 121 -0.79 18.67 13.89
N ASN A 122 -1.33 18.78 15.11
CA ASN A 122 -1.62 17.61 15.93
C ASN A 122 -2.66 16.70 15.25
N LEU A 123 -2.25 15.49 14.87
CA LEU A 123 -3.07 14.50 14.16
C LEU A 123 -3.90 13.66 15.14
N THR A 124 -5.09 14.16 15.48
CA THR A 124 -6.06 13.38 16.26
C THR A 124 -6.69 12.27 15.41
N ARG A 125 -7.26 11.26 16.08
CA ARG A 125 -8.02 10.19 15.39
C ARG A 125 -9.12 10.74 14.47
N GLU A 126 -9.84 11.77 14.91
CA GLU A 126 -10.89 12.41 14.12
C GLU A 126 -10.33 13.03 12.83
N LYS A 127 -9.19 13.72 12.93
CA LYS A 127 -8.50 14.28 11.75
C LYS A 127 -8.02 13.19 10.80
N LEU A 128 -7.46 12.10 11.32
CA LEU A 128 -7.04 10.95 10.51
C LEU A 128 -8.22 10.32 9.77
N LEU A 129 -9.36 10.14 10.45
CA LEU A 129 -10.58 9.60 9.84
C LEU A 129 -11.17 10.56 8.79
N HIS A 130 -11.10 11.87 9.04
CA HIS A 130 -11.54 12.88 8.08
C HIS A 130 -10.65 12.88 6.83
N LEU A 131 -9.32 12.89 6.99
CA LEU A 131 -8.37 12.75 5.88
C LEU A 131 -8.59 11.45 5.11
N LYS A 132 -8.74 10.31 5.82
CA LYS A 132 -9.06 9.02 5.21
C LYS A 132 -10.33 9.09 4.37
N ASN A 133 -11.37 9.78 4.84
CA ASN A 133 -12.60 9.95 4.08
C ASN A 133 -12.40 10.78 2.80
N ILE A 134 -11.71 11.92 2.90
CA ILE A 134 -11.36 12.75 1.74
C ILE A 134 -10.59 11.92 0.71
N PHE A 135 -9.52 11.26 1.16
CA PHE A 135 -8.66 10.45 0.30
C PHE A 135 -9.38 9.26 -0.32
N SER A 136 -10.32 8.65 0.40
CA SER A 136 -11.19 7.60 -0.13
C SER A 136 -12.05 8.10 -1.30
N GLN A 137 -12.65 9.29 -1.17
CA GLN A 137 -13.42 9.88 -2.27
C GLN A 137 -12.51 10.22 -3.46
N MET A 138 -11.38 10.89 -3.23
CA MET A 138 -10.45 11.25 -4.30
C MET A 138 -9.91 10.03 -5.05
N GLU A 139 -9.44 9.00 -4.34
CA GLU A 139 -8.83 7.82 -4.95
C GLU A 139 -9.85 6.89 -5.63
N SER A 140 -11.13 7.03 -5.32
CA SER A 140 -12.20 6.28 -5.99
C SER A 140 -12.27 6.57 -7.50
N PHE A 141 -11.67 7.68 -7.98
CA PHE A 141 -11.44 7.90 -9.41
C PHE A 141 -10.66 6.76 -10.10
N PHE A 142 -9.63 6.22 -9.44
CA PHE A 142 -8.75 5.22 -10.06
C PHE A 142 -9.27 3.79 -9.95
N HIS A 143 -9.99 3.47 -8.86
CA HIS A 143 -10.34 2.09 -8.51
C HIS A 143 -11.85 1.88 -8.25
N GLY A 144 -12.67 2.91 -8.42
CA GLY A 144 -14.12 2.90 -8.15
C GLY A 144 -14.47 2.96 -6.65
N LYS A 145 -13.83 2.11 -5.83
CA LYS A 145 -13.97 2.13 -4.37
C LYS A 145 -12.59 2.09 -3.72
N SER A 146 -12.28 3.11 -2.93
CA SER A 146 -11.05 3.16 -2.14
C SER A 146 -11.31 3.01 -0.63
N SER A 147 -10.26 2.63 0.10
CA SER A 147 -10.20 2.72 1.57
C SER A 147 -9.69 4.09 2.06
N GLY A 148 -9.01 4.85 1.20
CA GLY A 148 -8.31 6.10 1.52
C GLY A 148 -6.99 5.92 2.28
N LEU A 149 -6.56 4.69 2.56
CA LEU A 149 -5.35 4.41 3.35
C LEU A 149 -4.06 4.69 2.58
N ASP A 150 -4.03 4.38 1.29
CA ASP A 150 -2.84 4.55 0.44
C ASP A 150 -2.45 6.03 0.31
N PRO A 151 -3.37 6.95 -0.07
CA PRO A 151 -3.06 8.38 -0.06
C PRO A 151 -2.81 8.93 1.35
N LEU A 152 -3.51 8.43 2.37
CA LEU A 152 -3.28 8.87 3.75
C LEU A 152 -1.84 8.58 4.20
N ASN A 153 -1.33 7.38 3.92
CA ASN A 153 0.03 7.01 4.28
C ASN A 153 1.06 7.82 3.49
N SER A 154 0.84 8.01 2.19
CA SER A 154 1.73 8.81 1.34
C SER A 154 1.77 10.28 1.77
N TYR A 155 0.61 10.87 2.07
CA TYR A 155 0.50 12.26 2.53
C TYR A 155 1.18 12.49 3.87
N LEU A 156 0.93 11.62 4.85
CA LEU A 156 1.49 11.79 6.19
C LEU A 156 2.94 11.32 6.30
N SER A 157 3.37 10.39 5.44
CA SER A 157 4.71 9.79 5.47
C SER A 157 5.10 9.24 6.86
N ILE A 158 4.13 8.64 7.57
CA ILE A 158 4.31 7.99 8.88
C ILE A 158 3.69 6.58 8.89
N PRO A 159 4.14 5.69 9.79
CA PRO A 159 3.45 4.43 10.04
C PRO A 159 2.02 4.65 10.56
N ILE A 160 1.08 3.90 10.02
CA ILE A 160 -0.34 3.94 10.41
C ILE A 160 -0.75 2.55 10.88
N LEU A 161 -1.18 2.47 12.13
CA LEU A 161 -1.85 1.30 12.70
C LEU A 161 -3.34 1.40 12.40
N ILE A 162 -3.87 0.34 11.81
CA ILE A 162 -5.29 0.18 11.50
C ILE A 162 -5.79 -0.87 12.48
N ASN A 163 -6.60 -0.46 13.46
CA ASN A 163 -7.24 -1.39 14.39
C ASN A 163 -8.56 -1.93 13.81
N SER A 164 -9.25 -1.13 13.01
CA SER A 164 -10.43 -1.51 12.22
C SER A 164 -10.69 -0.47 11.13
N LYS A 165 -11.75 -0.63 10.34
CA LYS A 165 -12.13 0.32 9.29
C LYS A 165 -12.24 1.76 9.80
N ASP A 166 -12.76 1.96 11.01
CA ASP A 166 -13.03 3.28 11.58
C ASP A 166 -12.15 3.58 12.81
N ASN A 167 -11.09 2.80 13.01
CA ASN A 167 -10.11 3.01 14.07
C ASN A 167 -8.70 2.92 13.50
N ILE A 168 -8.11 4.09 13.26
CA ILE A 168 -6.73 4.23 12.79
C ILE A 168 -5.99 5.22 13.68
N GLU A 169 -4.69 5.02 13.81
CA GLU A 169 -3.81 5.88 14.57
C GLU A 169 -2.40 5.91 13.97
N ALA A 170 -1.73 7.05 14.13
CA ALA A 170 -0.30 7.11 13.89
C ALA A 170 0.42 6.23 14.91
N THR A 171 1.45 5.51 14.47
CA THR A 171 2.23 4.65 15.36
C THR A 171 3.73 4.78 15.10
N GLY A 172 4.52 4.29 16.04
CA GLY A 172 5.94 4.02 15.83
C GLY A 172 6.15 2.62 15.25
N ILE A 173 7.32 2.39 14.67
CA ILE A 173 7.81 1.05 14.39
C ILE A 173 9.13 0.87 15.13
N PRO A 174 9.58 -0.38 15.38
CA PRO A 174 10.90 -0.61 15.93
C PRO A 174 12.00 0.12 15.13
N THR A 175 13.19 0.26 15.72
CA THR A 175 14.32 0.86 15.01
C THR A 175 14.94 -0.16 14.05
N GLN A 176 15.34 0.31 12.86
CA GLN A 176 16.06 -0.52 11.90
C GLN A 176 17.51 -0.71 12.34
N SER A 177 18.03 -1.92 12.17
CA SER A 177 19.45 -2.26 12.32
C SER A 177 19.96 -2.68 10.95
N PHE A 178 20.75 -1.82 10.31
CA PHE A 178 21.32 -2.07 8.97
C PHE A 178 22.34 -3.21 8.95
N ASP A 179 22.85 -3.58 10.13
CA ASP A 179 23.68 -4.74 10.41
C ASP A 179 22.89 -5.97 10.88
N GLY A 180 21.56 -5.83 11.01
CA GLY A 180 20.63 -6.88 11.39
C GLY A 180 20.60 -8.03 10.39
N LYS A 181 20.41 -9.24 10.86
CA LYS A 181 20.42 -10.43 9.99
C LYS A 181 19.07 -10.66 9.30
N GLY A 182 17.99 -10.21 9.94
CA GLY A 182 16.64 -10.41 9.46
C GLY A 182 16.14 -9.23 8.66
N ALA A 183 15.16 -9.48 7.79
CA ALA A 183 14.62 -8.46 6.92
C ALA A 183 13.15 -8.69 6.55
N VAL A 184 12.47 -7.58 6.28
CA VAL A 184 11.31 -7.54 5.38
C VAL A 184 11.81 -7.10 4.01
N PHE A 185 11.35 -7.76 2.96
CA PHE A 185 11.75 -7.47 1.59
C PHE A 185 10.57 -7.55 0.63
N LEU A 186 10.70 -6.90 -0.52
CA LEU A 186 9.84 -7.08 -1.68
C LEU A 186 10.53 -8.04 -2.65
N LEU A 187 9.74 -8.92 -3.25
CA LEU A 187 10.15 -9.82 -4.32
C LEU A 187 9.35 -9.46 -5.57
N ASP A 188 10.04 -9.05 -6.63
CA ASP A 188 9.39 -8.68 -7.88
C ASP A 188 8.87 -9.93 -8.61
N SER A 189 7.57 -9.96 -8.91
CA SER A 189 6.98 -11.05 -9.68
C SER A 189 7.23 -10.96 -11.19
N GLY A 190 7.62 -9.79 -11.69
CA GLY A 190 7.75 -9.48 -13.12
C GLY A 190 6.41 -9.37 -13.87
N ILE A 191 5.28 -9.51 -13.16
CA ILE A 191 3.93 -9.48 -13.71
C ILE A 191 3.22 -8.27 -13.13
N VAL A 192 2.52 -7.48 -13.94
CA VAL A 192 1.69 -6.38 -13.41
C VAL A 192 0.43 -6.98 -12.77
N GLY A 193 0.16 -6.64 -11.50
CA GLY A 193 -1.03 -7.11 -10.80
C GLY A 193 -2.26 -6.25 -11.11
N GLU A 194 -3.44 -6.89 -11.12
CA GLU A 194 -4.73 -6.20 -11.23
C GLU A 194 -5.56 -6.36 -9.95
N THR A 195 -5.93 -5.25 -9.33
CA THR A 195 -6.69 -5.25 -8.06
C THR A 195 -8.09 -5.82 -8.21
N ALA A 196 -8.82 -5.40 -9.26
CA ALA A 196 -10.24 -5.69 -9.38
C ALA A 196 -10.56 -7.20 -9.49
N PRO A 197 -9.90 -8.00 -10.35
CA PRO A 197 -10.14 -9.44 -10.42
C PRO A 197 -9.85 -10.15 -9.09
N MET A 198 -8.77 -9.77 -8.40
CA MET A 198 -8.38 -10.39 -7.13
C MET A 198 -9.40 -10.10 -6.02
N VAL A 199 -9.91 -8.87 -5.96
CA VAL A 199 -11.01 -8.50 -5.05
C VAL A 199 -12.28 -9.28 -5.39
N SER A 200 -12.63 -9.45 -6.65
CA SER A 200 -13.79 -10.25 -7.06
C SER A 200 -13.67 -11.72 -6.62
N ILE A 201 -12.51 -12.35 -6.81
CA ILE A 201 -12.24 -13.72 -6.32
C ILE A 201 -12.42 -13.80 -4.80
N PHE A 202 -11.87 -12.83 -4.07
CA PHE A 202 -12.01 -12.79 -2.61
C PHE A 202 -13.46 -12.68 -2.16
N MET A 203 -14.24 -11.79 -2.80
CA MET A 203 -15.66 -11.58 -2.48
C MET A 203 -16.50 -12.81 -2.82
N GLU A 204 -16.15 -13.56 -3.86
CA GLU A 204 -16.79 -14.83 -4.18
C GLU A 204 -16.49 -15.89 -3.11
N ASN A 205 -15.21 -16.04 -2.74
CA ASN A 205 -14.79 -16.98 -1.69
C ASN A 205 -15.45 -16.67 -0.33
N LEU A 206 -15.71 -15.39 -0.03
CA LEU A 206 -16.43 -14.98 1.18
C LEU A 206 -17.87 -15.51 1.28
N LYS A 207 -18.47 -15.99 0.18
CA LYS A 207 -19.80 -16.63 0.22
C LYS A 207 -19.76 -18.01 0.89
N ASP A 208 -18.62 -18.69 0.83
CA ASP A 208 -18.42 -19.99 1.46
C ASP A 208 -18.28 -19.90 2.99
N LYS A 209 -18.91 -20.83 3.72
CA LYS A 209 -18.85 -20.88 5.19
C LYS A 209 -17.46 -21.32 5.69
N GLY A 210 -16.82 -22.27 5.00
CA GLY A 210 -15.49 -22.76 5.36
C GLY A 210 -14.43 -21.66 5.22
N PHE A 211 -14.42 -20.96 4.09
CA PHE A 211 -13.53 -19.83 3.84
C PHE A 211 -13.72 -18.72 4.87
N ARG A 212 -14.96 -18.36 5.22
CA ARG A 212 -15.22 -17.37 6.29
C ARG A 212 -14.68 -17.81 7.64
N ALA A 213 -14.81 -19.09 7.99
CA ALA A 213 -14.28 -19.63 9.24
C ALA A 213 -12.74 -19.62 9.26
N MET A 214 -12.10 -20.04 8.16
CA MET A 214 -10.65 -19.97 7.97
C MET A 214 -10.16 -18.52 8.07
N LEU A 215 -10.80 -17.60 7.35
CA LEU A 215 -10.43 -16.18 7.34
C LEU A 215 -10.44 -15.61 8.77
N LYS A 216 -11.49 -15.87 9.55
CA LYS A 216 -11.59 -15.40 10.94
C LYS A 216 -10.60 -16.10 11.87
N ASN A 217 -10.56 -17.43 11.85
CA ASN A 217 -9.88 -18.21 12.88
C ASN A 217 -8.38 -18.41 12.60
N GLN A 218 -7.94 -18.17 11.37
CA GLN A 218 -6.56 -18.36 10.94
C GLN A 218 -5.97 -17.07 10.36
N PHE A 219 -6.52 -16.57 9.23
CA PHE A 219 -5.92 -15.41 8.54
C PHE A 219 -5.89 -14.14 9.41
N VAL A 220 -7.04 -13.74 9.96
CA VAL A 220 -7.16 -12.57 10.86
C VAL A 220 -6.33 -12.79 12.12
N LYS A 221 -6.46 -13.95 12.76
CA LYS A 221 -5.68 -14.31 13.95
C LYS A 221 -4.18 -14.16 13.76
N TYR A 222 -3.62 -14.69 12.66
CA TYR A 222 -2.19 -14.62 12.40
C TYR A 222 -1.75 -13.23 11.92
N THR A 223 -2.57 -12.53 11.14
CA THR A 223 -2.32 -11.14 10.74
C THR A 223 -2.22 -10.23 11.95
N ASP A 224 -3.22 -10.27 12.85
CA ASP A 224 -3.25 -9.46 14.06
C ASP A 224 -2.04 -9.76 14.96
N ALA A 225 -1.71 -11.06 15.13
CA ALA A 225 -0.53 -11.46 15.88
C ALA A 225 0.77 -10.93 15.24
N CYS A 226 0.89 -10.94 13.91
CA CYS A 226 2.05 -10.39 13.23
C CYS A 226 2.19 -8.87 13.45
N VAL A 227 1.07 -8.12 13.38
CA VAL A 227 1.07 -6.68 13.67
C VAL A 227 1.57 -6.41 15.09
N GLU A 228 1.01 -7.10 16.09
CA GLU A 228 1.42 -6.95 17.49
C GLU A 228 2.88 -7.32 17.71
N ASN A 229 3.32 -8.46 17.19
CA ASN A 229 4.70 -8.92 17.36
C ASN A 229 5.70 -7.97 16.70
N PHE A 230 5.36 -7.42 15.52
CA PHE A 230 6.22 -6.45 14.84
C PHE A 230 6.32 -5.15 15.65
N LEU A 231 5.20 -4.58 16.11
CA LEU A 231 5.20 -3.33 16.87
C LEU A 231 5.96 -3.44 18.20
N HIS A 232 5.89 -4.60 18.87
CA HIS A 232 6.59 -4.84 20.13
C HIS A 232 8.02 -5.39 19.97
N GLY A 233 8.48 -5.61 18.74
CA GLY A 233 9.81 -6.17 18.47
C GLY A 233 9.97 -7.65 18.88
N ASP A 234 8.88 -8.42 19.03
CA ASP A 234 8.95 -9.87 19.28
C ASP A 234 9.17 -10.63 17.97
N MET A 235 10.42 -10.62 17.51
CA MET A 235 10.81 -11.22 16.23
C MET A 235 10.54 -12.72 16.17
N LYS A 236 10.77 -13.44 17.26
CA LYS A 236 10.55 -14.89 17.32
C LYS A 236 9.08 -15.25 17.10
N SER A 237 8.18 -14.53 17.76
CA SER A 237 6.74 -14.72 17.58
C SER A 237 6.28 -14.20 16.22
N LEU A 238 6.87 -13.12 15.71
CA LEU A 238 6.61 -12.62 14.36
C LEU A 238 6.82 -13.73 13.34
N PHE A 239 8.02 -14.29 13.24
CA PHE A 239 8.34 -15.32 12.24
C PHE A 239 7.49 -16.59 12.38
N THR A 240 7.21 -17.01 13.62
CA THR A 240 6.31 -18.13 13.89
C THR A 240 4.90 -17.88 13.32
N ASN A 241 4.38 -16.67 13.47
CA ASN A 241 3.05 -16.31 12.96
C ASN A 241 3.06 -15.97 11.47
N THR A 242 4.13 -15.37 10.94
CA THR A 242 4.30 -15.12 9.50
C THR A 242 4.36 -16.44 8.74
N LYS A 243 5.05 -17.47 9.24
CA LYS A 243 5.02 -18.81 8.64
C LYS A 243 3.61 -19.38 8.57
N LYS A 244 2.83 -19.25 9.65
CA LYS A 244 1.43 -19.71 9.69
C LYS A 244 0.56 -18.94 8.70
N LEU A 245 0.71 -17.62 8.66
CA LEU A 245 0.01 -16.76 7.70
C LEU A 245 0.37 -17.12 6.26
N SER A 246 1.65 -17.31 5.97
CA SER A 246 2.18 -17.72 4.67
C SER A 246 1.57 -19.04 4.18
N LYS A 247 1.46 -20.03 5.07
CA LYS A 247 0.76 -21.30 4.80
C LYS A 247 -0.73 -21.10 4.48
N VAL A 248 -1.42 -20.27 5.27
CA VAL A 248 -2.84 -19.95 5.04
C VAL A 248 -3.04 -19.30 3.67
N VAL A 249 -2.18 -18.34 3.33
CA VAL A 249 -2.22 -17.65 2.02
C VAL A 249 -1.99 -18.64 0.89
N LEU A 250 -0.96 -19.47 0.94
CA LEU A 250 -0.68 -20.47 -0.10
C LEU A 250 -1.85 -21.46 -0.29
N ASN A 251 -2.49 -21.90 0.81
CA ASN A 251 -3.55 -22.91 0.76
C ASN A 251 -4.90 -22.35 0.29
N HIS A 252 -5.22 -21.10 0.60
CA HIS A 252 -6.57 -20.55 0.42
C HIS A 252 -6.66 -19.37 -0.54
N PHE A 253 -5.53 -18.73 -0.86
CA PHE A 253 -5.43 -17.57 -1.73
C PHE A 253 -4.57 -17.88 -2.97
N LYS A 254 -4.35 -19.17 -3.27
CA LYS A 254 -3.55 -19.64 -4.41
C LYS A 254 -3.87 -18.96 -5.75
N PRO A 255 -5.15 -18.68 -6.11
CA PRO A 255 -5.48 -17.95 -7.35
C PRO A 255 -4.96 -16.50 -7.39
N MET A 256 -4.60 -15.92 -6.24
CA MET A 256 -4.06 -14.57 -6.10
C MET A 256 -2.53 -14.56 -6.03
N ILE A 257 -1.89 -15.72 -6.16
CA ILE A 257 -0.43 -15.85 -6.21
C ILE A 257 -0.10 -16.25 -7.66
N PRO A 258 0.80 -15.56 -8.36
CA PRO A 258 1.21 -16.00 -9.69
C PRO A 258 1.75 -17.43 -9.65
N GLU A 259 1.38 -18.25 -10.63
CA GLU A 259 1.58 -19.71 -10.58
C GLU A 259 3.04 -20.11 -10.39
N GLN A 260 3.96 -19.40 -11.06
CA GLN A 260 5.41 -19.61 -10.92
C GLN A 260 5.92 -19.41 -9.48
N PHE A 261 5.21 -18.66 -8.64
CA PHE A 261 5.57 -18.45 -7.25
C PHE A 261 5.03 -19.50 -6.29
N HIS A 262 4.13 -20.41 -6.70
CA HIS A 262 3.57 -21.41 -5.78
C HIS A 262 4.66 -22.34 -5.21
N GLY A 263 5.58 -22.80 -6.07
CA GLY A 263 6.70 -23.64 -5.66
C GLY A 263 7.70 -22.89 -4.78
N ILE A 264 8.02 -21.63 -5.15
CA ILE A 264 8.92 -20.74 -4.39
C ILE A 264 8.35 -20.48 -3.00
N TRP A 265 7.04 -20.24 -2.91
CA TRP A 265 6.34 -19.99 -1.67
C TRP A 265 6.36 -21.20 -0.74
N GLN A 266 6.08 -22.39 -1.29
CA GLN A 266 6.15 -23.65 -0.55
C GLN A 266 7.58 -23.92 -0.06
N HIS A 267 8.59 -23.69 -0.91
CA HIS A 267 10.00 -23.87 -0.55
C HIS A 267 10.42 -23.02 0.66
N GLY A 268 10.03 -21.74 0.71
CA GLY A 268 10.32 -20.88 1.87
C GLY A 268 9.68 -21.40 3.16
N ILE A 269 8.44 -21.87 3.09
CA ILE A 269 7.73 -22.45 4.23
C ILE A 269 8.42 -23.72 4.76
N ASP A 270 8.94 -24.56 3.87
CA ASP A 270 9.54 -25.85 4.24
C ASP A 270 10.98 -25.69 4.74
N SER A 271 11.78 -24.84 4.09
CA SER A 271 13.17 -24.55 4.45
C SER A 271 13.29 -23.66 5.69
N ASN A 272 12.33 -22.76 5.92
CA ASN A 272 12.42 -21.61 6.83
C ASN A 272 13.41 -20.52 6.39
N ASP A 273 13.85 -20.51 5.13
CA ASP A 273 14.75 -19.46 4.65
C ASP A 273 14.02 -18.12 4.48
N TYR A 274 12.71 -18.15 4.18
CA TYR A 274 11.84 -16.98 4.11
C TYR A 274 10.37 -17.37 4.19
N TYR A 275 9.50 -16.40 4.51
CA TYR A 275 8.05 -16.55 4.43
C TYR A 275 7.46 -15.44 3.57
N LEU A 276 6.61 -15.81 2.62
CA LEU A 276 5.98 -14.86 1.70
C LEU A 276 4.53 -14.57 2.12
N LYS A 277 4.05 -13.37 1.78
CA LYS A 277 2.66 -12.95 1.81
C LYS A 277 2.33 -12.06 0.62
N LEU A 278 1.05 -11.88 0.35
CA LEU A 278 0.60 -10.97 -0.70
C LEU A 278 1.03 -9.54 -0.35
N CYS A 279 1.41 -8.77 -1.36
CA CYS A 279 1.49 -7.32 -1.26
C CYS A 279 0.28 -6.72 -1.99
N GLY A 280 -0.48 -5.85 -1.33
CA GLY A 280 -1.75 -5.36 -1.87
C GLY A 280 -2.76 -6.48 -2.10
N SER A 281 -3.42 -6.50 -3.26
CA SER A 281 -4.41 -7.51 -3.62
C SER A 281 -3.84 -8.85 -4.10
N GLY A 282 -2.54 -8.92 -4.40
CA GLY A 282 -1.97 -10.05 -5.14
C GLY A 282 -2.25 -10.01 -6.64
N GLY A 283 -2.07 -11.15 -7.31
CA GLY A 283 -2.24 -11.32 -8.76
C GLY A 283 -1.02 -10.93 -9.60
N GLY A 284 0.02 -10.37 -8.97
CA GLY A 284 1.23 -9.85 -9.61
C GLY A 284 1.88 -8.80 -8.72
N GLY A 285 2.73 -7.97 -9.29
CA GLY A 285 3.42 -6.89 -8.62
C GLY A 285 4.51 -7.41 -7.69
N TYR A 286 4.63 -6.76 -6.54
CA TYR A 286 5.49 -7.26 -5.47
C TYR A 286 4.83 -8.36 -4.65
N ILE A 287 5.65 -9.27 -4.14
CA ILE A 287 5.32 -10.19 -3.06
C ILE A 287 6.13 -9.75 -1.85
N LEU A 288 5.50 -9.67 -0.67
CA LEU A 288 6.20 -9.26 0.55
C LEU A 288 6.79 -10.49 1.24
N GLY A 289 8.07 -10.44 1.56
CA GLY A 289 8.82 -11.51 2.19
C GLY A 289 9.39 -11.11 3.55
N PHE A 290 9.54 -12.11 4.41
CA PHE A 290 10.14 -11.98 5.75
C PHE A 290 11.19 -13.08 5.91
N THR A 291 12.35 -12.74 6.45
CA THR A 291 13.43 -13.70 6.72
C THR A 291 14.19 -13.36 8.00
N GLU A 292 14.64 -14.39 8.72
CA GLU A 292 15.59 -14.28 9.84
C GLU A 292 17.05 -14.20 9.35
N ASP A 293 17.29 -14.50 8.07
CA ASP A 293 18.62 -14.56 7.46
C ASP A 293 18.57 -14.07 6.00
N LEU A 294 18.82 -12.77 5.83
CA LEU A 294 18.76 -12.09 4.54
C LEU A 294 19.70 -12.73 3.50
N GLU A 295 20.87 -13.21 3.90
CA GLU A 295 21.83 -13.81 2.97
C GLU A 295 21.35 -15.19 2.49
N ARG A 296 20.72 -15.99 3.37
CA ARG A 296 20.06 -17.23 2.95
C ARG A 296 18.89 -16.96 2.03
N ALA A 297 18.04 -15.97 2.35
CA ALA A 297 16.91 -15.61 1.50
C ALA A 297 17.38 -15.17 0.10
N LYS A 298 18.41 -14.32 0.02
CA LYS A 298 19.02 -13.91 -1.26
C LYS A 298 19.57 -15.10 -2.04
N ALA A 299 20.23 -16.05 -1.37
CA ALA A 299 20.75 -17.24 -2.04
C ALA A 299 19.63 -18.15 -2.58
N ALA A 300 18.56 -18.34 -1.80
CA ALA A 300 17.40 -19.13 -2.19
C ALA A 300 16.55 -18.47 -3.29
N LEU A 301 16.55 -17.13 -3.34
CA LEU A 301 15.79 -16.31 -4.29
C LEU A 301 16.66 -15.63 -5.35
N LYS A 302 17.86 -16.17 -5.63
CA LYS A 302 18.89 -15.54 -6.49
C LYS A 302 18.41 -15.18 -7.91
N ASP A 303 17.41 -15.89 -8.42
CA ASP A 303 16.85 -15.71 -9.76
C ASP A 303 15.75 -14.63 -9.80
N TYR A 304 15.47 -13.99 -8.65
CA TYR A 304 14.44 -12.98 -8.48
C TYR A 304 15.02 -11.67 -7.94
N LYS A 305 14.39 -10.55 -8.30
CA LYS A 305 14.79 -9.24 -7.78
C LYS A 305 14.21 -9.03 -6.37
N LEU A 306 15.11 -8.99 -5.39
CA LEU A 306 14.80 -8.75 -3.99
C LEU A 306 15.17 -7.31 -3.60
N GLU A 307 14.23 -6.58 -3.01
CA GLU A 307 14.45 -5.22 -2.47
C GLU A 307 14.20 -5.20 -0.97
N VAL A 308 15.21 -4.82 -0.17
CA VAL A 308 15.06 -4.75 1.29
C VAL A 308 14.22 -3.53 1.66
N VAL A 309 13.18 -3.76 2.46
CA VAL A 309 12.25 -2.72 2.94
C VAL A 309 12.63 -2.26 4.34
N TYR A 310 12.97 -3.22 5.20
CA TYR A 310 13.22 -3.00 6.60
C TYR A 310 14.16 -4.09 7.10
N GLN A 311 15.18 -3.73 7.88
CA GLN A 311 16.18 -4.66 8.41
C GLN A 311 16.24 -4.57 9.94
N PHE A 312 16.35 -5.72 10.61
CA PHE A 312 16.40 -5.85 12.07
C PHE A 312 17.36 -6.97 12.51
#